data_AF-A0AAW7KV84-F1
#
_entry.id   AF-A0AAW7KV84-F1
#
_cell.length_a   1.000
_cell.length_b   1.000
_cell.length_c   1.000
_cell.angle_alpha   90.00
_cell.angle_beta   90.00
_cell.angle_gamma   90.00
#
_symmetry.space_group_name_H-M   'P 1'
#
loop_
_entity.id
_entity.type
_entity.pdbx_description
1 polymer ?
#
loop_
_entity_poly.entity_id
_entity_poly.type
_entity_poly.pdbx_seq_one_letter_code
_entity_poly.pdbx_strand_id
1 'polypeptide(L)'
;MLLFNTSQSFPHFTQVQCCPNCKSNSYHLVNQSRFLRFTILPIFPIKLSYKRECYQCGHCEPTSIKKLPLFEKLSLPKYCIGLVLLLWVLLFFYQKHLNAEALKQSYLTNPKAYDTYLVKADKFTHEPWTLTNLKVAQVLSFDQQFITFQVSNYSYKRSSAITTAMRASLLVQRDYFSSKTITLPRNEIKRLYKDDIIFDVLRPYANSLYGGFVMFPPQPKPLYKGVKLDKNNQQGIMYHKDEQYDEALESFALAAQTGSQWGQLNLAQMYRDGQGTEKNAPQAIYWYKKAIAQGNSKAKHELEQLCKSAQCE
;
A
#
# COMPACT_ATOMS: atom_id res chain seq x y z
N MET A 1 21.55 -22.16 6.68
CA MET A 1 22.43 -23.30 6.38
C MET A 1 22.40 -23.54 4.88
N LEU A 2 23.49 -23.21 4.16
CA LEU A 2 23.62 -23.53 2.74
C LEU A 2 23.81 -25.05 2.63
N LEU A 3 22.77 -25.77 2.22
CA LEU A 3 22.85 -27.21 2.04
C LEU A 3 23.26 -27.50 0.60
N PHE A 4 24.54 -27.86 0.40
CA PHE A 4 25.03 -28.42 -0.86
C PHE A 4 24.55 -29.86 -0.97
N ASN A 5 23.26 -30.06 -1.28
CA ASN A 5 22.79 -31.43 -1.47
C ASN A 5 23.11 -31.88 -2.89
N THR A 6 24.13 -32.72 -3.02
CA THR A 6 24.40 -33.56 -4.18
C THR A 6 23.40 -34.72 -4.19
N SER A 7 22.10 -34.44 -4.29
CA SER A 7 21.12 -35.52 -4.41
C SER A 7 21.32 -36.19 -5.76
N GLN A 8 21.83 -37.42 -5.77
CA GLN A 8 21.79 -38.27 -6.95
C GLN A 8 20.32 -38.44 -7.34
N SER A 9 19.96 -38.02 -8.56
CA SER A 9 18.63 -38.34 -9.09
C SER A 9 18.55 -39.85 -9.25
N PHE A 10 17.68 -40.52 -8.49
CA PHE A 10 17.41 -41.94 -8.72
C PHE A 10 16.85 -42.12 -10.14
N PRO A 11 17.34 -43.12 -10.91
CA PRO A 11 17.03 -43.25 -12.31
C PRO A 11 15.64 -43.88 -12.45
N HIS A 12 14.64 -43.08 -12.79
CA HIS A 12 13.41 -43.59 -13.41
C HIS A 12 13.30 -43.01 -14.81
N PHE A 13 14.28 -43.34 -15.65
CA PHE A 13 14.22 -43.06 -17.09
C PHE A 13 14.11 -44.38 -17.83
N THR A 14 12.92 -44.62 -18.37
CA THR A 14 12.45 -45.85 -19.02
C THR A 14 13.03 -46.10 -20.42
N GLN A 15 13.99 -45.30 -20.88
CA GLN A 15 14.67 -45.56 -22.16
C GLN A 15 15.84 -46.52 -21.94
N VAL A 16 15.56 -47.80 -22.17
CA VAL A 16 16.55 -48.87 -22.19
C VAL A 16 17.46 -48.66 -23.40
N GLN A 17 18.64 -48.08 -23.19
CA GLN A 17 19.71 -48.10 -24.17
C GLN A 17 20.74 -49.14 -23.76
N CYS A 18 21.28 -49.89 -24.71
CA CYS A 18 22.32 -50.86 -24.41
C CYS A 18 23.65 -50.14 -24.11
N CYS A 19 24.39 -50.62 -23.12
CA CYS A 19 25.74 -50.14 -22.85
C CYS A 19 26.64 -50.37 -24.08
N PRO A 20 27.40 -49.37 -24.55
CA PRO A 20 28.29 -49.54 -25.70
C PRO A 20 29.41 -50.56 -25.43
N ASN A 21 29.82 -50.72 -24.16
CA ASN A 21 30.92 -51.58 -23.73
C ASN A 21 30.49 -53.05 -23.48
N CYS A 22 29.51 -53.29 -22.60
CA CYS A 22 29.12 -54.65 -22.19
C CYS A 22 27.78 -55.14 -22.77
N LYS A 23 27.13 -54.32 -23.62
CA LYS A 23 25.81 -54.61 -24.23
C LYS A 23 24.66 -54.89 -23.26
N SER A 24 24.87 -54.74 -21.95
CA SER A 24 23.81 -54.88 -20.96
C SER A 24 22.76 -53.78 -21.11
N ASN A 25 21.53 -54.09 -20.67
CA ASN A 25 20.42 -53.14 -20.59
C ASN A 25 20.50 -52.23 -19.34
N SER A 26 21.58 -52.35 -18.56
CA SER A 26 21.79 -51.61 -17.33
C SER A 26 22.53 -50.29 -17.56
N TYR A 27 22.17 -49.52 -18.59
CA TYR A 27 22.79 -48.24 -18.93
C TYR A 27 21.81 -47.09 -18.67
N HIS A 28 22.10 -46.27 -17.64
CA HIS A 28 21.15 -45.31 -17.09
C HIS A 28 21.69 -43.89 -17.15
N LEU A 29 20.79 -42.92 -17.30
CA LEU A 29 21.11 -41.50 -17.19
C LEU A 29 21.14 -41.08 -15.71
N VAL A 30 22.23 -40.44 -15.29
CA VAL A 30 22.45 -39.94 -13.93
C VAL A 30 22.66 -38.43 -13.96
N ASN A 31 21.90 -37.70 -13.14
CA ASN A 31 22.10 -36.27 -12.94
C ASN A 31 23.13 -36.03 -11.83
N GLN A 32 24.25 -35.40 -12.16
CA GLN A 32 25.32 -34.98 -11.25
C GLN A 32 25.40 -33.45 -11.09
N SER A 33 24.30 -32.77 -11.39
CA SER A 33 24.24 -31.32 -11.32
C SER A 33 24.36 -30.82 -9.87
N ARG A 34 25.06 -29.70 -9.69
CA ARG A 34 25.24 -29.03 -8.41
C ARG A 34 24.32 -27.82 -8.34
N PHE A 35 23.57 -27.71 -7.25
CA PHE A 35 22.59 -26.64 -7.04
C PHE A 35 22.83 -25.94 -5.70
N LEU A 36 22.54 -24.64 -5.67
CA LEU A 36 22.41 -23.88 -4.45
C LEU A 36 20.95 -23.99 -3.97
N ARG A 37 20.72 -24.66 -2.84
CA ARG A 37 19.39 -24.81 -2.25
C ARG A 37 19.29 -24.00 -0.96
N PHE A 38 18.32 -23.09 -0.91
CA PHE A 38 17.83 -22.55 0.35
C PHE A 38 16.64 -23.40 0.80
N THR A 39 16.37 -23.43 2.11
CA THR A 39 15.46 -24.35 2.82
C THR A 39 14.15 -24.70 2.11
N ILE A 40 13.60 -23.83 1.26
CA ILE A 40 12.31 -24.01 0.60
C ILE A 40 12.42 -24.08 -0.95
N LEU A 41 13.49 -23.56 -1.57
CA LEU A 41 13.60 -23.45 -3.03
C LEU A 41 15.03 -23.70 -3.54
N PRO A 42 15.23 -24.52 -4.60
CA PRO A 42 16.49 -24.53 -5.34
C PRO A 42 16.61 -23.21 -6.11
N ILE A 43 17.56 -22.37 -5.73
CA ILE A 43 17.64 -21.00 -6.25
C ILE A 43 18.45 -20.96 -7.55
N PHE A 44 19.48 -21.82 -7.69
CA PHE A 44 20.39 -21.72 -8.82
C PHE A 44 21.17 -23.02 -9.13
N PRO A 45 21.27 -23.47 -10.40
CA PRO A 45 22.23 -24.48 -10.81
C PRO A 45 23.65 -23.89 -10.89
N ILE A 46 24.54 -24.31 -9.99
CA ILE A 46 25.97 -23.96 -10.05
C ILE A 46 26.63 -24.64 -11.25
N LYS A 47 26.27 -25.90 -11.50
CA LYS A 47 26.76 -26.69 -12.64
C LYS A 47 25.73 -27.72 -13.04
N LEU A 48 25.26 -27.67 -14.29
CA LEU A 48 24.45 -28.74 -14.87
C LEU A 48 25.39 -29.81 -15.46
N SER A 49 25.31 -31.03 -14.96
CA SER A 49 26.15 -32.14 -15.40
C SER A 49 25.33 -33.42 -15.44
N TYR A 50 25.32 -34.06 -16.60
CA TYR A 50 24.68 -35.34 -16.83
C TYR A 50 25.73 -36.33 -17.32
N LYS A 51 25.67 -37.55 -16.80
CA LYS A 51 26.46 -38.67 -17.29
C LYS A 51 25.54 -39.86 -17.49
N ARG A 52 25.99 -40.81 -18.29
CA ARG A 52 25.40 -42.14 -18.32
C ARG A 52 26.37 -43.12 -17.70
N GLU A 53 25.82 -44.05 -16.94
CA GLU A 53 26.56 -45.00 -16.14
C GLU A 53 25.95 -46.39 -16.31
N CYS A 54 26.83 -47.38 -16.49
CA CYS A 54 26.44 -48.78 -16.56
C CYS A 54 26.73 -49.49 -15.24
N TYR A 55 25.72 -50.07 -14.57
CA TYR A 55 25.93 -50.77 -13.30
C TYR A 55 26.69 -52.09 -13.45
N GLN A 56 26.63 -52.75 -14.61
CA GLN A 56 27.26 -54.05 -14.81
C GLN A 56 28.78 -53.96 -15.03
N CYS A 57 29.25 -52.96 -15.77
CA CYS A 57 30.67 -52.83 -16.13
C CYS A 57 31.33 -51.53 -15.65
N GLY A 58 30.60 -50.65 -14.96
CA GLY A 58 31.12 -49.37 -14.47
C GLY A 58 31.41 -48.33 -15.56
N HIS A 59 31.11 -48.61 -16.83
CA HIS A 59 31.38 -47.67 -17.93
C HIS A 59 30.58 -46.37 -17.76
N CYS A 60 31.27 -45.23 -17.86
CA CYS A 60 30.70 -43.91 -17.65
C CYS A 60 31.04 -42.97 -18.82
N GLU A 61 30.02 -42.26 -19.34
CA GLU A 61 30.18 -41.29 -20.44
C GLU A 61 29.43 -39.98 -20.14
N PRO A 62 30.05 -38.80 -20.30
CA PRO A 62 29.38 -37.52 -20.13
C PRO A 62 28.32 -37.30 -21.23
N THR A 63 27.16 -36.78 -20.86
CA THR A 63 26.05 -36.53 -21.79
C THR A 63 25.77 -35.02 -21.91
N SER A 64 25.78 -34.50 -23.13
CA SER A 64 25.38 -33.12 -23.41
C SER A 64 23.87 -32.93 -23.23
N ILE A 65 23.46 -31.74 -22.78
CA ILE A 65 22.05 -31.35 -22.58
C ILE A 65 21.21 -31.57 -23.86
N LYS A 66 21.80 -31.36 -25.04
CA LYS A 66 21.13 -31.57 -26.33
C LYS A 66 20.71 -33.02 -26.56
N LYS A 67 21.44 -33.99 -26.00
CA LYS A 67 21.19 -35.44 -26.13
C LYS A 67 20.27 -36.00 -25.03
N LEU A 68 19.75 -35.14 -24.14
CA LEU A 68 18.83 -35.57 -23.09
C LEU A 68 17.44 -35.95 -23.67
N PRO A 69 16.73 -36.89 -23.00
CA PRO A 69 15.33 -37.18 -23.28
C PRO A 69 14.46 -35.92 -23.18
N LEU A 70 13.34 -35.90 -23.91
CA LEU A 70 12.44 -34.74 -23.95
C LEU A 70 11.90 -34.37 -22.55
N PHE A 71 11.47 -35.36 -21.77
CA PHE A 71 10.97 -35.14 -20.41
C PHE A 71 12.02 -34.49 -19.49
N GLU A 72 13.29 -34.88 -19.62
CA GLU A 72 14.36 -34.27 -18.83
C GLU A 72 14.61 -32.82 -19.23
N LYS A 73 14.61 -32.52 -20.54
CA LYS A 73 14.70 -31.14 -21.04
C LYS A 73 13.56 -30.26 -20.54
N LEU A 74 12.33 -30.78 -20.56
CA LEU A 74 11.14 -30.09 -20.04
C LEU A 74 11.21 -29.85 -18.53
N SER A 75 11.99 -30.65 -17.81
CA SER A 75 12.18 -30.49 -16.37
C SER A 75 13.27 -29.46 -16.02
N LEU A 76 14.16 -29.09 -16.95
CA LEU A 76 15.24 -28.12 -16.70
C LEU A 76 14.76 -26.75 -16.16
N PRO A 77 13.64 -26.16 -16.63
CA PRO A 77 13.13 -24.89 -16.09
C PRO A 77 12.88 -24.91 -14.59
N LYS A 78 12.59 -26.08 -13.98
CA LYS A 78 12.35 -26.21 -12.53
C LYS A 78 13.54 -25.71 -11.70
N TYR A 79 14.75 -25.78 -12.26
CA TYR A 79 15.97 -25.31 -11.61
C TYR A 79 16.16 -23.79 -11.67
N CYS A 80 15.37 -23.07 -12.49
CA CYS A 80 15.41 -21.62 -12.61
C CYS A 80 14.24 -20.91 -11.89
N ILE A 81 13.25 -21.67 -11.38
CA ILE A 81 12.07 -21.13 -10.68
C ILE A 81 12.47 -20.21 -9.52
N GLY A 82 13.52 -20.56 -8.76
CA GLY A 82 13.99 -19.74 -7.64
C GLY A 82 14.52 -18.37 -8.07
N LEU A 83 15.18 -18.25 -9.23
CA LEU A 83 15.66 -16.96 -9.76
C LEU A 83 14.48 -16.08 -10.18
N VAL A 84 13.49 -16.67 -10.85
CA VAL A 84 12.26 -15.97 -11.24
C VAL A 84 11.53 -15.44 -10.01
N LEU A 85 11.39 -16.26 -8.96
CA LEU A 85 10.78 -15.84 -7.70
C LEU A 85 11.58 -14.74 -7.00
N LEU A 86 12.91 -14.83 -6.97
CA LEU A 86 13.77 -13.81 -6.37
C LEU A 86 13.63 -12.48 -7.13
N LEU A 87 13.69 -12.51 -8.46
CA LEU A 87 13.50 -11.33 -9.30
C LEU A 87 12.11 -10.73 -9.10
N TRP A 88 11.07 -11.56 -9.03
CA TRP A 88 9.71 -11.12 -8.74
C TRP A 88 9.59 -10.45 -7.37
N VAL A 89 10.20 -11.01 -6.33
CA VAL A 89 10.23 -10.42 -4.98
C VAL A 89 10.97 -9.08 -4.98
N LEU A 90 12.13 -8.98 -5.63
CA LEU A 90 12.85 -7.72 -5.77
C LEU A 90 12.02 -6.66 -6.50
N LEU A 91 11.39 -7.03 -7.61
CA LEU A 91 10.49 -6.15 -8.35
C LEU A 91 9.30 -5.71 -7.50
N PHE A 92 8.72 -6.62 -6.71
CA PHE A 92 7.61 -6.31 -5.81
C PHE A 92 8.01 -5.25 -4.77
N PHE A 93 9.16 -5.42 -4.10
CA PHE A 93 9.64 -4.43 -3.14
C PHE A 93 10.05 -3.11 -3.79
N TYR A 94 10.66 -3.16 -4.98
CA TYR A 94 11.00 -1.98 -5.76
C TYR A 94 9.74 -1.19 -6.16
N GLN A 95 8.72 -1.86 -6.69
CA GLN A 95 7.45 -1.24 -7.03
C GLN A 95 6.77 -0.64 -5.80
N LYS A 96 6.80 -1.34 -4.66
CA LYS A 96 6.26 -0.84 -3.39
C LYS A 96 6.97 0.44 -2.94
N HIS A 97 8.30 0.51 -3.09
CA HIS A 97 9.08 1.70 -2.77
C HIS A 97 8.72 2.87 -3.69
N LEU A 98 8.67 2.67 -5.01
CA LEU A 98 8.25 3.68 -5.97
C LEU A 98 6.84 4.21 -5.68
N ASN A 99 5.89 3.32 -5.38
CA ASN A 99 4.52 3.70 -5.02
C ASN A 99 4.48 4.54 -3.73
N ALA A 100 5.31 4.20 -2.74
CA ALA A 100 5.39 4.95 -1.49
C ALA A 100 5.98 6.35 -1.71
N GLU A 101 7.00 6.49 -2.57
CA GLU A 101 7.56 7.80 -2.93
C GLU A 101 6.57 8.66 -3.72
N ALA A 102 5.88 8.07 -4.70
CA ALA A 102 4.84 8.75 -5.47
C ALA A 102 3.70 9.26 -4.56
N LEU A 103 3.33 8.47 -3.55
CA LEU A 103 2.33 8.85 -2.55
C LEU A 103 2.78 10.06 -1.72
N LYS A 104 4.04 10.09 -1.26
CA LYS A 104 4.60 11.24 -0.52
C LYS A 104 4.63 12.50 -1.38
N GLN A 105 5.02 12.36 -2.65
CA GLN A 105 4.98 13.47 -3.61
C GLN A 105 3.55 14.00 -3.81
N SER A 106 2.55 13.12 -3.83
CA SER A 106 1.14 13.52 -3.89
C SER A 106 0.69 14.34 -2.68
N TYR A 107 1.21 14.05 -1.48
CA TYR A 107 0.90 14.85 -0.29
C TYR A 107 1.54 16.25 -0.34
N LEU A 108 2.74 16.36 -0.89
CA LEU A 108 3.41 17.65 -1.08
C LEU A 108 2.70 18.53 -2.11
N THR A 109 2.16 17.94 -3.17
CA THR A 109 1.45 18.67 -4.22
C THR A 109 0.04 19.05 -3.78
N ASN A 110 -0.70 18.11 -3.16
CA ASN A 110 -2.06 18.31 -2.69
C ASN A 110 -2.15 18.07 -1.17
N PRO A 111 -1.69 19.04 -0.35
CA PRO A 111 -1.73 18.94 1.11
C PRO A 111 -3.17 18.95 1.61
N LYS A 112 -3.41 18.27 2.71
CA LYS A 112 -4.68 18.29 3.45
C LYS A 112 -4.45 18.74 4.89
N ALA A 113 -5.50 19.24 5.52
CA ALA A 113 -5.46 19.56 6.94
C ALA A 113 -5.03 18.32 7.72
N TYR A 114 -4.18 18.53 8.73
CA TYR A 114 -3.60 17.48 9.57
C TYR A 114 -2.56 16.56 8.91
N ASP A 115 -2.18 16.80 7.64
CA ASP A 115 -1.00 16.16 7.08
C ASP A 115 0.23 16.48 7.94
N THR A 116 1.03 15.46 8.19
CA THR A 116 2.10 15.48 9.20
C THR A 116 3.45 15.37 8.52
N TYR A 117 4.29 16.36 8.76
CA TYR A 117 5.60 16.54 8.15
C TYR A 117 6.65 16.34 9.24
N LEU A 118 7.62 15.47 8.97
CA LEU A 118 8.71 15.22 9.89
C LEU A 118 9.90 16.08 9.48
N VAL A 119 10.30 16.98 10.37
CA VAL A 119 11.20 18.09 10.02
C VAL A 119 12.40 18.14 10.95
N LYS A 120 13.53 18.59 10.42
CA LYS A 120 14.70 18.99 11.22
C LYS A 120 14.48 20.42 11.73
N ALA A 121 14.39 20.58 13.05
CA ALA A 121 14.03 21.83 13.72
C ALA A 121 15.03 22.95 13.43
N ASP A 122 16.33 22.63 13.42
CA ASP A 122 17.38 23.59 13.13
C ASP A 122 17.18 24.41 11.85
N LYS A 123 16.74 23.74 10.78
CA LYS A 123 16.54 24.36 9.48
C LYS A 123 15.09 24.76 9.21
N PHE A 124 14.12 24.11 9.86
CA PHE A 124 12.69 24.36 9.65
C PHE A 124 12.12 25.43 10.57
N THR A 125 12.53 25.46 11.85
CA THR A 125 12.06 26.42 12.86
C THR A 125 13.14 27.39 13.31
N HIS A 126 14.36 27.30 12.75
CA HIS A 126 15.54 28.09 13.13
C HIS A 126 15.96 27.91 14.60
N GLU A 127 15.61 26.78 15.21
CA GLU A 127 16.08 26.43 16.55
C GLU A 127 17.57 26.05 16.52
N PRO A 128 18.33 26.18 17.62
CA PRO A 128 19.68 25.65 17.64
C PRO A 128 19.64 24.12 17.49
N TRP A 129 20.60 23.57 16.74
CA TRP A 129 20.69 22.12 16.57
C TRP A 129 20.96 21.41 17.91
N THR A 130 20.24 20.31 18.15
CA THR A 130 20.41 19.46 19.35
C THR A 130 20.42 17.96 18.98
N LEU A 131 20.76 17.08 19.94
CA LEU A 131 20.70 15.62 19.73
C LEU A 131 19.27 15.12 19.38
N THR A 132 18.25 15.84 19.83
CA THR A 132 16.83 15.64 19.49
C THR A 132 16.37 16.77 18.59
N ASN A 133 16.84 16.78 17.34
CA ASN A 133 16.55 17.85 16.39
C ASN A 133 15.30 17.61 15.53
N LEU A 134 14.57 16.51 15.72
CA LEU A 134 13.42 16.22 14.85
C LEU A 134 12.12 16.65 15.50
N LYS A 135 11.29 17.37 14.76
CA LYS A 135 9.97 17.84 15.20
C LYS A 135 8.89 17.41 14.22
N VAL A 136 7.66 17.50 14.71
CA VAL A 136 6.46 17.26 13.92
C VAL A 136 5.86 18.60 13.53
N ALA A 137 5.77 18.87 12.23
CA ALA A 137 5.04 20.00 11.69
C ALA A 137 3.72 19.50 11.10
N GLN A 138 2.59 19.97 11.60
CA GLN A 138 1.28 19.57 11.12
C GLN A 138 0.65 20.70 10.32
N VAL A 139 0.09 20.37 9.16
CA VAL A 139 -0.62 21.32 8.30
C VAL A 139 -1.88 21.79 9.01
N LEU A 140 -1.98 23.09 9.25
CA LEU A 140 -3.15 23.75 9.83
C LEU A 140 -4.06 24.29 8.74
N SER A 141 -3.50 25.01 7.77
CA SER A 141 -4.20 25.56 6.62
C SER A 141 -3.26 25.65 5.42
N PHE A 142 -3.83 25.76 4.22
CA PHE A 142 -3.06 25.86 2.98
C PHE A 142 -3.86 26.62 1.93
N ASP A 143 -3.16 27.36 1.09
CA ASP A 143 -3.70 28.07 -0.07
C ASP A 143 -2.88 27.73 -1.34
N GLN A 144 -3.08 28.44 -2.44
CA GLN A 144 -2.37 28.17 -3.70
C GLN A 144 -0.85 28.44 -3.64
N GLN A 145 -0.38 29.29 -2.72
CA GLN A 145 1.00 29.76 -2.62
C GLN A 145 1.71 29.29 -1.35
N PHE A 146 1.00 29.20 -0.22
CA PHE A 146 1.52 28.98 1.12
C PHE A 146 0.88 27.77 1.81
N ILE A 147 1.61 27.22 2.78
CA ILE A 147 1.11 26.24 3.74
C ILE A 147 1.51 26.72 5.12
N THR A 148 0.53 26.75 6.03
CA THR A 148 0.71 27.11 7.42
C THR A 148 0.77 25.86 8.27
N PHE A 149 1.81 25.76 9.08
CA PHE A 149 2.09 24.64 9.98
C PHE A 149 1.98 25.07 11.43
N GLN A 150 1.52 24.16 12.29
CA GLN A 150 1.80 24.18 13.71
C GLN A 150 2.91 23.17 14.01
N VAL A 151 3.91 23.55 14.82
CA VAL A 151 5.07 22.69 15.11
C VAL A 151 5.01 22.16 16.54
N SER A 152 5.44 20.92 16.75
CA SER A 152 5.47 20.30 18.07
C SER A 152 6.41 21.02 19.04
N ASN A 153 6.00 21.11 20.30
CA ASN A 153 6.85 21.51 21.42
C ASN A 153 7.84 20.39 21.80
N TYR A 154 7.55 19.15 21.41
CA TYR A 154 8.40 17.99 21.63
C TYR A 154 9.37 17.78 20.47
N SER A 155 10.58 17.34 20.80
CA SER A 155 11.61 16.96 19.84
C SER A 155 12.05 15.52 20.01
N TYR A 156 12.48 14.90 18.91
CA TYR A 156 12.78 13.48 18.78
C TYR A 156 14.19 13.26 18.23
N LYS A 157 14.76 12.10 18.55
CA LYS A 157 16.04 11.64 17.98
C LYS A 157 15.80 10.90 16.68
N ARG A 158 16.64 11.14 15.65
CA ARG A 158 16.60 10.38 14.39
C ARG A 158 16.91 8.90 14.66
N SER A 159 15.94 8.04 14.40
CA SER A 159 16.09 6.59 14.42
C SER A 159 15.18 5.96 13.36
N SER A 160 15.47 4.74 12.92
CA SER A 160 14.61 4.00 11.98
C SER A 160 13.18 3.80 12.53
N ALA A 161 13.03 3.86 13.85
CA ALA A 161 11.77 3.74 14.55
C ALA A 161 11.16 5.11 14.91
N ILE A 162 11.60 6.24 14.35
CA ILE A 162 11.04 7.54 14.73
C ILE A 162 9.53 7.62 14.48
N THR A 163 9.05 7.06 13.37
CA THR A 163 7.63 6.93 13.06
C THR A 163 6.89 6.11 14.12
N THR A 164 7.55 5.13 14.71
CA THR A 164 7.07 4.29 15.83
C THR A 164 7.24 4.96 17.19
N ALA A 165 8.23 5.85 17.35
CA ALA A 165 8.60 6.50 18.62
C ALA A 165 7.79 7.77 18.87
N MET A 166 7.35 8.46 17.80
CA MET A 166 6.32 9.48 17.88
C MET A 166 5.03 8.84 18.35
N ARG A 167 4.73 8.98 19.64
CA ARG A 167 3.49 8.48 20.20
C ARG A 167 2.34 9.28 19.63
N ALA A 168 1.55 8.68 18.74
CA ALA A 168 0.37 9.32 18.17
C ALA A 168 -0.62 9.81 19.25
N SER A 169 -0.66 9.16 20.41
CA SER A 169 -1.44 9.61 21.58
C SER A 169 -0.99 10.95 22.16
N LEU A 170 0.29 11.34 21.98
CA LEU A 170 0.79 12.64 22.43
C LEU A 170 0.40 13.77 21.48
N LEU A 171 0.18 13.49 20.18
CA LEU A 171 -0.25 14.51 19.20
C LEU A 171 -1.58 15.19 19.58
N VAL A 172 -2.39 14.52 20.40
CA VAL A 172 -3.72 14.98 20.84
C VAL A 172 -3.67 15.59 22.25
N GLN A 173 -2.52 15.53 22.93
CA GLN A 173 -2.36 16.16 24.23
C GLN A 173 -2.44 17.69 24.06
N ARG A 174 -3.12 18.34 25.00
CA ARG A 174 -3.07 19.82 25.10
C ARG A 174 -1.60 20.25 25.16
N ASP A 175 -1.28 21.30 24.41
CA ASP A 175 0.07 21.87 24.30
C ASP A 175 1.13 20.98 23.63
N TYR A 176 0.74 19.91 22.94
CA TYR A 176 1.69 19.18 22.10
C TYR A 176 2.21 20.05 20.96
N PHE A 177 1.31 20.74 20.26
CA PHE A 177 1.65 21.73 19.26
C PHE A 177 1.82 23.10 19.90
N SER A 178 2.82 23.83 19.44
CA SER A 178 3.00 25.24 19.77
C SER A 178 1.83 26.05 19.24
N SER A 179 1.43 27.09 19.97
CA SER A 179 0.50 28.11 19.46
C SER A 179 1.12 28.94 18.34
N LYS A 180 2.45 28.91 18.18
CA LYS A 180 3.15 29.58 17.08
C LYS A 180 3.00 28.77 15.80
N THR A 181 2.57 29.47 14.75
CA THR A 181 2.45 28.92 13.41
C THR A 181 3.61 29.37 12.53
N ILE A 182 4.00 28.53 11.57
CA ILE A 182 4.99 28.83 10.55
C ILE A 182 4.33 28.74 9.19
N THR A 183 4.39 29.81 8.40
CA THR A 183 3.85 29.84 7.05
C THR A 183 5.00 29.83 6.06
N LEU A 184 5.02 28.84 5.17
CA LEU A 184 6.06 28.66 4.16
C LEU A 184 5.46 28.60 2.75
N PRO A 185 6.14 29.17 1.73
CA PRO A 185 5.71 29.02 0.36
C PRO A 185 5.89 27.58 -0.12
N ARG A 186 4.99 27.10 -0.99
CA ARG A 186 5.00 25.73 -1.52
C ARG A 186 6.31 25.35 -2.21
N ASN A 187 6.95 26.30 -2.89
CA ASN A 187 8.25 26.07 -3.54
C ASN A 187 9.36 25.81 -2.51
N GLU A 188 9.31 26.49 -1.38
CA GLU A 188 10.25 26.25 -0.30
C GLU A 188 10.02 24.88 0.34
N ILE A 189 8.78 24.47 0.55
CA ILE A 189 8.45 23.13 1.09
C ILE A 189 9.00 22.02 0.19
N LYS A 190 8.86 22.17 -1.13
CA LYS A 190 9.47 21.24 -2.11
C LYS A 190 10.99 21.22 -2.01
N ARG A 191 11.63 22.37 -1.84
CA ARG A 191 13.08 22.48 -1.62
C ARG A 191 13.50 21.80 -0.32
N LEU A 192 12.82 22.09 0.78
CA LEU A 192 13.07 21.50 2.10
C LEU A 192 12.92 19.97 2.08
N TYR A 193 11.96 19.43 1.32
CA TYR A 193 11.84 17.99 1.12
C TYR A 193 13.00 17.41 0.30
N LYS A 194 13.38 18.07 -0.80
CA LYS A 194 14.53 17.67 -1.61
C LYS A 194 15.84 17.68 -0.83
N ASP A 195 15.99 18.61 0.11
CA ASP A 195 17.18 18.78 0.95
C ASP A 195 17.20 17.87 2.19
N ASP A 196 16.27 16.90 2.30
CA ASP A 196 16.10 16.02 3.48
C ASP A 196 15.86 16.81 4.78
N ILE A 197 15.38 18.06 4.70
CA ILE A 197 14.98 18.85 5.88
C ILE A 197 13.61 18.39 6.34
N ILE A 198 12.68 18.24 5.40
CA ILE A 198 11.47 17.43 5.56
C ILE A 198 11.83 16.03 5.07
N PHE A 199 12.02 15.09 5.98
CA PHE A 199 12.50 13.75 5.61
C PHE A 199 11.36 12.73 5.45
N ASP A 200 10.16 13.05 5.94
CA ASP A 200 8.97 12.23 5.70
C ASP A 200 7.69 13.06 5.73
N VAL A 201 6.67 12.60 4.99
CA VAL A 201 5.34 13.20 4.94
C VAL A 201 4.31 12.10 5.08
N LEU A 202 3.39 12.28 6.02
CA LEU A 202 2.40 11.29 6.43
C LEU A 202 1.01 11.92 6.38
N ARG A 203 0.08 11.26 5.69
CA ARG A 203 -1.34 11.56 5.79
C ARG A 203 -1.97 10.62 6.81
N PRO A 204 -2.57 11.12 7.90
CA PRO A 204 -3.28 10.25 8.81
C PRO A 204 -4.50 9.66 8.10
N TYR A 205 -4.51 8.34 7.91
CA TYR A 205 -5.69 7.62 7.47
C TYR A 205 -6.51 7.18 8.69
N ALA A 206 -7.82 7.04 8.52
CA ALA A 206 -8.74 6.60 9.57
C ALA A 206 -8.32 5.30 10.29
N ASN A 207 -7.41 4.49 9.73
CA ASN A 207 -6.87 3.30 10.38
C ASN A 207 -5.33 3.24 10.21
N SER A 208 -4.62 3.21 11.34
CA SER A 208 -3.19 2.91 11.51
C SER A 208 -2.18 4.05 11.28
N LEU A 209 -1.74 4.66 12.39
CA LEU A 209 -0.30 4.77 12.62
C LEU A 209 0.10 3.61 13.54
N TYR A 210 1.14 2.88 13.14
CA TYR A 210 1.61 1.67 13.80
C TYR A 210 2.07 1.96 15.24
N GLY A 211 1.53 1.20 16.20
CA GLY A 211 2.09 1.05 17.54
C GLY A 211 1.58 2.05 18.59
N GLY A 212 0.44 1.71 19.20
CA GLY A 212 -0.07 2.37 20.42
C GLY A 212 -1.25 3.28 20.15
N PHE A 213 -2.45 2.76 20.45
CA PHE A 213 -3.79 3.34 20.33
C PHE A 213 -3.91 4.77 19.76
N VAL A 214 -4.50 4.79 18.58
CA VAL A 214 -5.13 5.94 17.92
C VAL A 214 -6.24 6.45 18.83
N MET A 215 -6.14 7.69 19.32
CA MET A 215 -7.37 8.42 19.59
C MET A 215 -7.96 8.75 18.24
N PHE A 216 -9.03 8.05 17.87
CA PHE A 216 -9.94 8.61 16.90
C PHE A 216 -10.33 10.00 17.46
N PRO A 217 -10.41 11.08 16.66
CA PRO A 217 -11.38 12.11 17.03
C PRO A 217 -12.65 11.34 17.38
N PRO A 218 -13.25 11.54 18.57
CA PRO A 218 -14.33 10.67 19.06
C PRO A 218 -15.24 10.44 17.88
N GLN A 219 -15.36 9.17 17.41
CA GLN A 219 -16.09 8.90 16.17
C GLN A 219 -17.36 9.72 16.32
N PRO A 220 -17.60 10.70 15.43
CA PRO A 220 -18.75 11.55 15.62
C PRO A 220 -19.89 10.58 15.74
N LYS A 221 -20.62 10.66 16.86
CA LYS A 221 -21.74 9.75 17.13
C LYS A 221 -22.44 9.63 15.79
N PRO A 222 -22.51 8.41 15.23
CA PRO A 222 -22.95 8.28 13.85
C PRO A 222 -24.24 9.09 13.77
N LEU A 223 -24.36 9.94 12.75
CA LEU A 223 -25.56 10.77 12.55
C LEU A 223 -26.84 9.94 12.75
N TYR A 224 -26.73 8.62 12.51
CA TYR A 224 -27.72 7.59 12.71
C TYR A 224 -27.25 6.56 13.75
N LYS A 225 -27.95 6.47 14.89
CA LYS A 225 -27.70 5.47 15.95
C LYS A 225 -28.15 4.07 15.49
N GLY A 226 -27.36 3.04 15.79
CA GLY A 226 -27.75 1.63 15.60
C GLY A 226 -27.50 1.03 14.21
N VAL A 227 -26.82 1.75 13.31
CA VAL A 227 -26.54 1.27 11.94
C VAL A 227 -25.03 1.16 11.70
N LYS A 228 -24.57 0.03 11.16
CA LYS A 228 -23.19 -0.13 10.69
C LYS A 228 -23.02 0.67 9.39
N LEU A 229 -22.31 1.79 9.47
CA LEU A 229 -22.04 2.66 8.32
C LEU A 229 -20.84 2.15 7.53
N ASP A 230 -20.90 2.29 6.20
CA ASP A 230 -19.77 2.10 5.31
C ASP A 230 -18.60 3.05 5.67
N LYS A 231 -17.36 2.58 5.50
CA LYS A 231 -16.15 3.34 5.88
C LYS A 231 -16.06 4.68 5.14
N ASN A 232 -16.33 4.70 3.84
CA ASN A 232 -16.26 5.91 3.03
C ASN A 232 -17.40 6.86 3.41
N ASN A 233 -18.57 6.32 3.76
CA ASN A 233 -19.68 7.13 4.27
C ASN A 233 -19.35 7.80 5.60
N GLN A 234 -18.67 7.11 6.52
CA GLN A 234 -18.20 7.70 7.77
C GLN A 234 -17.19 8.83 7.52
N GLN A 235 -16.27 8.61 6.58
CA GLN A 235 -15.28 9.61 6.19
C GLN A 235 -15.93 10.86 5.57
N GLY A 236 -16.92 10.68 4.69
CA GLY A 236 -17.67 11.80 4.11
C GLY A 236 -18.42 12.62 5.16
N ILE A 237 -18.99 11.98 6.19
CA ILE A 237 -19.67 12.69 7.30
C ILE A 237 -18.68 13.57 8.07
N MET A 238 -17.45 13.11 8.29
CA MET A 238 -16.42 13.90 8.97
C MET A 238 -16.06 15.13 8.15
N TYR A 239 -15.72 14.94 6.87
CA TYR A 239 -15.40 16.05 5.98
C TYR A 239 -16.55 17.06 5.85
N HIS A 240 -17.79 16.58 5.75
CA HIS A 240 -18.97 17.45 5.68
C HIS A 240 -19.13 18.31 6.93
N LYS A 241 -18.93 17.71 8.12
CA LYS A 241 -19.00 18.43 9.40
C LYS A 241 -17.89 19.48 9.53
N ASP A 242 -16.73 19.19 8.98
CA ASP A 242 -15.57 20.10 8.97
C ASP A 242 -15.62 21.08 7.77
N GLU A 243 -16.76 21.18 7.07
CA GLU A 243 -17.02 22.06 5.92
C GLU A 243 -16.10 21.82 4.71
N GLN A 244 -15.46 20.66 4.65
CA GLN A 244 -14.62 20.19 3.55
C GLN A 244 -15.50 19.50 2.49
N TYR A 245 -16.32 20.28 1.79
CA TYR A 245 -17.40 19.76 0.95
C TYR A 245 -16.92 18.97 -0.27
N ASP A 246 -15.77 19.29 -0.86
CA ASP A 246 -15.23 18.57 -2.01
C ASP A 246 -14.81 17.14 -1.63
N GLU A 247 -14.09 16.99 -0.51
CA GLU A 247 -13.70 15.68 0.03
C GLU A 247 -14.90 14.88 0.54
N ALA A 248 -15.90 15.57 1.10
CA ALA A 248 -17.15 14.94 1.49
C ALA A 248 -17.88 14.35 0.27
N LEU A 249 -17.97 15.11 -0.83
CA LEU A 249 -18.59 14.67 -2.08
C LEU A 249 -17.89 13.43 -2.64
N GLU A 250 -16.55 13.44 -2.72
CA GLU A 250 -15.75 12.31 -3.19
C GLU A 250 -15.97 11.06 -2.33
N SER A 251 -15.94 11.23 -1.00
CA SER A 251 -16.13 10.13 -0.05
C SER A 251 -17.53 9.54 -0.13
N PHE A 252 -18.57 10.37 -0.26
CA PHE A 252 -19.94 9.91 -0.46
C PHE A 252 -20.14 9.25 -1.81
N ALA A 253 -19.50 9.74 -2.88
CA ALA A 253 -19.53 9.11 -4.19
C ALA A 253 -18.95 7.70 -4.15
N LEU A 254 -17.80 7.51 -3.50
CA LEU A 254 -17.20 6.19 -3.28
C LEU A 254 -18.14 5.27 -2.49
N ALA A 255 -18.74 5.77 -1.40
CA ALA A 255 -19.70 5.01 -0.61
C ALA A 255 -20.97 4.63 -1.40
N ALA A 256 -21.46 5.54 -2.24
CA ALA A 256 -22.65 5.32 -3.05
C ALA A 256 -22.40 4.26 -4.14
N GLN A 257 -21.20 4.28 -4.73
CA GLN A 257 -20.74 3.29 -5.73
C GLN A 257 -20.54 1.90 -5.12
N THR A 258 -20.09 1.81 -3.86
CA THR A 258 -20.02 0.53 -3.13
C THR A 258 -21.38 0.01 -2.66
N GLY A 259 -22.47 0.74 -2.96
CA GLY A 259 -23.83 0.33 -2.66
C GLY A 259 -24.34 0.77 -1.30
N SER A 260 -23.62 1.62 -0.55
CA SER A 260 -24.10 2.11 0.74
C SER A 260 -25.37 2.94 0.58
N GLN A 261 -26.50 2.47 1.11
CA GLN A 261 -27.77 3.21 1.12
C GLN A 261 -27.65 4.60 1.78
N TRP A 262 -26.73 4.76 2.73
CA TRP A 262 -26.46 6.02 3.41
C TRP A 262 -25.49 6.91 2.62
N GLY A 263 -24.51 6.31 1.93
CA GLY A 263 -23.67 7.04 0.99
C GLY A 263 -24.48 7.62 -0.16
N GLN A 264 -25.44 6.85 -0.68
CA GLN A 264 -26.38 7.29 -1.71
C GLN A 264 -27.29 8.43 -1.22
N LEU A 265 -27.82 8.33 0.01
CA LEU A 265 -28.59 9.41 0.63
C LEU A 265 -27.76 10.70 0.75
N ASN A 266 -26.56 10.62 1.33
CA ASN A 266 -25.73 11.78 1.58
C ASN A 266 -25.24 12.41 0.27
N LEU A 267 -24.89 11.61 -0.73
CA LEU A 267 -24.56 12.10 -2.07
C LEU A 267 -25.74 12.84 -2.72
N ALA A 268 -26.96 12.31 -2.57
CA ALA A 268 -28.16 12.98 -3.06
C ALA A 268 -28.39 14.34 -2.41
N GLN A 269 -28.12 14.46 -1.10
CA GLN A 269 -28.21 15.73 -0.36
C GLN A 269 -27.17 16.74 -0.84
N MET A 270 -25.93 16.30 -1.09
CA MET A 270 -24.88 17.17 -1.64
C MET A 270 -25.30 17.79 -2.98
N TYR A 271 -25.89 17.00 -3.89
CA TYR A 271 -26.43 17.51 -5.15
C TYR A 271 -27.66 18.40 -4.99
N ARG A 272 -28.53 18.12 -4.01
CA ARG A 272 -29.68 18.99 -3.72
C ARG A 272 -29.24 20.37 -3.25
N ASP A 273 -28.28 20.39 -2.32
CA ASP A 273 -27.88 21.59 -1.61
C ASP A 273 -26.77 22.37 -2.35
N GLY A 274 -26.08 21.73 -3.29
CA GLY A 274 -24.97 22.31 -4.04
C GLY A 274 -23.72 22.43 -3.19
N GLN A 275 -23.45 21.41 -2.36
CA GLN A 275 -22.28 21.37 -1.48
C GLN A 275 -21.18 20.58 -2.18
N GLY A 276 -20.02 21.22 -2.41
CA GLY A 276 -18.89 20.64 -3.15
C GLY A 276 -19.17 20.42 -4.65
N THR A 277 -20.33 20.87 -5.13
CA THR A 277 -20.78 20.75 -6.52
C THR A 277 -21.93 21.72 -6.77
N GLU A 278 -22.34 21.91 -8.03
CA GLU A 278 -23.52 22.70 -8.36
C GLU A 278 -24.82 21.95 -8.00
N LYS A 279 -25.89 22.71 -7.72
CA LYS A 279 -27.20 22.11 -7.46
C LYS A 279 -27.68 21.33 -8.68
N ASN A 280 -28.00 20.05 -8.47
CA ASN A 280 -28.42 19.14 -9.53
C ASN A 280 -29.56 18.25 -9.04
N ALA A 281 -30.80 18.72 -9.22
CA ALA A 281 -32.00 17.98 -8.81
C ALA A 281 -32.14 16.60 -9.50
N PRO A 282 -31.87 16.44 -10.82
CA PRO A 282 -31.89 15.13 -11.46
C PRO A 282 -30.94 14.11 -10.82
N GLN A 283 -29.70 14.51 -10.51
CA GLN A 283 -28.74 13.65 -9.82
C GLN A 283 -29.17 13.33 -8.39
N ALA A 284 -29.70 14.30 -7.66
CA ALA A 284 -30.26 14.08 -6.33
C ALA A 284 -31.39 13.03 -6.37
N ILE A 285 -32.36 13.17 -7.28
CA ILE A 285 -33.48 12.24 -7.46
C ILE A 285 -32.96 10.83 -7.77
N TYR A 286 -32.00 10.70 -8.68
CA TYR A 286 -31.40 9.41 -9.03
C TYR A 286 -30.82 8.68 -7.82
N TRP A 287 -30.02 9.37 -7.01
CA TRP A 287 -29.39 8.78 -5.83
C TRP A 287 -30.38 8.51 -4.70
N TYR A 288 -31.38 9.37 -4.50
CA TYR A 288 -32.49 9.08 -3.58
C TYR A 288 -33.25 7.82 -4.00
N LYS A 289 -33.63 7.68 -5.28
CA LYS A 289 -34.34 6.48 -5.78
C LYS A 289 -33.51 5.20 -5.54
N LYS A 290 -32.18 5.25 -5.72
CA LYS A 290 -31.29 4.13 -5.37
C LYS A 290 -31.28 3.79 -3.88
N ALA A 291 -31.22 4.80 -3.01
CA ALA A 291 -31.26 4.57 -1.56
C ALA A 291 -32.62 3.98 -1.12
N ILE A 292 -33.72 4.46 -1.71
CA ILE A 292 -35.09 3.97 -1.45
C ILE A 292 -35.22 2.49 -1.85
N ALA A 293 -34.64 2.08 -2.97
CA ALA A 293 -34.64 0.68 -3.41
C ALA A 293 -33.97 -0.27 -2.40
N GLN A 294 -33.12 0.26 -1.51
CA GLN A 294 -32.49 -0.49 -0.42
C GLN A 294 -33.24 -0.37 0.93
N GLY A 295 -34.43 0.23 0.94
CA GLY A 295 -35.24 0.41 2.14
C GLY A 295 -34.92 1.65 2.96
N ASN A 296 -34.17 2.62 2.43
CA ASN A 296 -33.86 3.86 3.15
C ASN A 296 -35.10 4.78 3.22
N SER A 297 -35.82 4.73 4.35
CA SER A 297 -37.01 5.56 4.58
C SER A 297 -36.71 7.05 4.66
N LYS A 298 -35.51 7.43 5.10
CA LYS A 298 -35.09 8.84 5.11
C LYS A 298 -34.93 9.37 3.68
N ALA A 299 -34.36 8.57 2.77
CA ALA A 299 -34.27 8.95 1.36
C ALA A 299 -35.64 9.16 0.72
N LYS A 300 -36.64 8.35 1.10
CA LYS A 300 -38.03 8.52 0.64
C LYS A 300 -38.59 9.87 1.08
N HIS A 301 -38.47 10.19 2.36
CA HIS A 301 -38.96 11.47 2.89
C HIS A 301 -38.24 12.68 2.26
N GLU A 302 -36.91 12.63 2.13
CA GLU A 302 -36.13 13.71 1.51
C GLU A 302 -36.49 13.91 0.02
N LEU A 303 -36.73 12.82 -0.71
CA LEU A 303 -37.21 12.88 -2.09
C LEU A 303 -38.61 13.51 -2.16
N GLU A 304 -39.54 13.09 -1.32
CA GLU A 304 -40.90 13.67 -1.26
C GLU A 304 -40.87 15.17 -1.00
N GLN A 305 -39.97 15.66 -0.14
CA GLN A 305 -39.81 17.10 0.09
C GLN A 305 -39.20 17.81 -1.12
N LEU A 306 -38.18 17.23 -1.76
CA LEU A 306 -37.59 17.78 -2.97
C LEU A 306 -38.65 17.95 -4.07
N CYS A 307 -39.50 16.95 -4.25
CA CYS A 307 -40.55 16.94 -5.29
C CYS A 307 -41.72 17.91 -5.04
N LYS A 308 -41.83 18.49 -3.85
CA LYS A 308 -42.76 19.61 -3.60
C LYS A 308 -42.21 20.93 -4.12
N SER A 309 -40.88 21.07 -4.16
CA SER A 309 -40.18 22.29 -4.58
C SER A 309 -39.66 22.24 -6.02
N ALA A 310 -39.53 21.05 -6.60
CA ALA A 310 -39.02 20.79 -7.94
C ALA A 310 -39.87 19.72 -8.63
N GLN A 311 -39.95 19.76 -9.96
CA GLN A 311 -40.70 18.77 -10.73
C GLN A 311 -39.94 17.44 -10.75
N CYS A 312 -40.52 16.41 -10.13
CA CYS A 312 -39.96 15.06 -10.12
C CYS A 312 -40.78 14.15 -11.04
N GLU A 313 -40.15 13.58 -12.06
CA GLU A 313 -40.64 12.43 -12.81
C GLU A 313 -40.00 11.13 -12.30
#